data_AF-A0A9D8BRV3-F1
#
_entry.id   AF-A0A9D8BRV3-F1
#
_cell.length_a   1.000
_cell.length_b   1.000
_cell.length_c   1.000
_cell.angle_alpha   90.00
_cell.angle_beta   90.00
_cell.angle_gamma   90.00
#
_symmetry.space_group_name_H-M   'P 1'
#
loop_
_entity.id
_entity.type
_entity.pdbx_description
1 polymer ?
#
loop_
_entity_poly.entity_id
_entity_poly.type
_entity_poly.pdbx_seq_one_letter_code
_entity_poly.pdbx_strand_id
1 'polypeptide(L)'
;MKEDIAHVFRDEFNWVQRQAKGLYPWVSRQPCRLIKRIHGSLCDHPFCRRSRDDAHTLISGLLSSQVLQNPVLDIFLKALIRAEIRFISRFVLQRSNEERLTGNLVSELDAAVFLAKPVFKSVARERYGEEREIDFYYYDLSRGGKVEKQTGADLAFIVVVDLPDFPFVVRGVVLQAKKCDPSATINVRQLHTIQKMSQDAAAYLFYDMSFSSLSSPMVVAISRFQSKVEEAEKYTKNSFSVQMENILDLGVPLSLFLLEDVIHKGMGTTYSSFESAFGCFLNLAIQQDFPDGFNGRVAIASVGRRISLIPGPEGGVHVEV
;
A
#
# COMPACT_ATOMS: atom_id res chain seq x y z
N MET A 1 -30.87 3.89 -8.75
CA MET A 1 -29.78 4.89 -8.83
C MET A 1 -28.49 4.07 -8.94
N LYS A 2 -27.70 4.17 -10.02
CA LYS A 2 -26.40 3.47 -10.06
C LYS A 2 -25.51 4.16 -9.01
N GLU A 3 -25.18 3.48 -7.92
CA GLU A 3 -24.19 3.97 -6.98
C GLU A 3 -22.83 3.97 -7.67
N ASP A 4 -22.25 5.15 -7.84
CA ASP A 4 -20.88 5.33 -8.32
C ASP A 4 -19.94 5.42 -7.11
N ILE A 5 -18.71 4.93 -7.24
CA ILE A 5 -17.69 4.96 -6.20
C ILE A 5 -17.42 6.40 -5.71
N ALA A 6 -17.55 7.40 -6.59
CA ALA A 6 -17.44 8.81 -6.25
C ALA A 6 -18.58 9.27 -5.33
N HIS A 7 -19.77 8.67 -5.42
CA HIS A 7 -20.87 8.91 -4.49
C HIS A 7 -20.58 8.29 -3.13
N VAL A 8 -20.09 7.03 -3.10
CA VAL A 8 -19.77 6.32 -1.85
C VAL A 8 -18.73 7.10 -1.04
N PHE A 9 -17.76 7.75 -1.71
CA PHE A 9 -16.59 8.36 -1.06
C PHE A 9 -16.56 9.90 -1.12
N ARG A 10 -17.69 10.52 -1.44
CA ARG A 10 -17.81 11.96 -1.70
C ARG A 10 -17.24 12.83 -0.58
N ASP A 11 -17.58 12.54 0.67
CA ASP A 11 -17.21 13.40 1.79
C ASP A 11 -15.70 13.39 2.05
N GLU A 12 -15.07 12.21 1.99
CA GLU A 12 -13.63 12.06 2.11
C GLU A 12 -12.89 12.74 0.97
N PHE A 13 -13.39 12.63 -0.27
CA PHE A 13 -12.79 13.29 -1.43
C PHE A 13 -12.90 14.82 -1.34
N ASN A 14 -14.07 15.33 -0.92
CA ASN A 14 -14.28 16.75 -0.66
C ASN A 14 -13.40 17.25 0.50
N TRP A 15 -13.16 16.44 1.53
CA TRP A 15 -12.26 16.79 2.63
C TRP A 15 -10.83 16.97 2.11
N VAL A 16 -10.32 16.02 1.32
CA VAL A 16 -8.97 16.08 0.73
C VAL A 16 -8.79 17.30 -0.15
N GLN A 17 -9.76 17.59 -1.03
CA GLN A 17 -9.70 18.75 -1.90
C GLN A 17 -9.64 20.07 -1.12
N ARG A 18 -10.43 20.21 -0.05
CA ARG A 18 -10.44 21.43 0.78
C ARG A 18 -9.18 21.59 1.62
N GLN A 19 -8.57 20.49 2.05
CA GLN A 19 -7.43 20.52 2.96
C GLN A 19 -6.08 20.50 2.25
N ALA A 20 -6.04 20.14 0.96
CA ALA A 20 -4.81 19.89 0.21
C ALA A 20 -3.87 18.89 0.91
N LYS A 21 -4.44 17.80 1.45
CA LYS A 21 -3.73 16.70 2.18
C LYS A 21 -3.79 15.38 1.41
N GLY A 22 -3.10 14.35 1.89
CA GLY A 22 -3.08 13.03 1.25
C GLY A 22 -2.20 13.03 0.00
N LEU A 23 -2.79 12.91 -1.19
CA LEU A 23 -2.03 12.87 -2.44
C LEU A 23 -1.43 14.24 -2.82
N TYR A 24 -1.98 15.35 -2.31
CA TYR A 24 -1.60 16.71 -2.71
C TYR A 24 -0.12 17.04 -2.52
N PRO A 25 0.51 16.81 -1.36
CA PRO A 25 1.95 17.08 -1.19
C PRO A 25 2.83 16.38 -2.23
N TRP A 26 2.46 15.15 -2.63
CA TRP A 26 3.20 14.38 -3.62
C TRP A 26 2.92 14.85 -5.06
N VAL A 27 1.64 15.01 -5.42
CA VAL A 27 1.22 15.43 -6.77
C VAL A 27 1.70 16.85 -7.08
N SER A 28 1.70 17.76 -6.11
CA SER A 28 2.16 19.14 -6.31
C SER A 28 3.65 19.23 -6.64
N ARG A 29 4.45 18.27 -6.14
CA ARG A 29 5.89 18.16 -6.45
C ARG A 29 6.16 17.37 -7.73
N GLN A 30 5.34 16.35 -7.99
CA GLN A 30 5.62 15.34 -9.01
C GLN A 30 4.39 15.06 -9.90
N PRO A 31 3.75 16.08 -10.52
CA PRO A 31 2.48 15.90 -11.25
C PRO A 31 2.63 14.93 -12.43
N CYS A 32 3.75 15.03 -13.14
CA CYS A 32 4.09 14.14 -14.24
C CYS A 32 4.26 12.67 -13.81
N ARG A 33 4.63 12.39 -12.55
CA ARG A 33 4.74 11.00 -12.05
C ARG A 33 3.37 10.36 -11.87
N LEU A 34 2.37 11.12 -11.40
CA LEU A 34 0.99 10.63 -11.33
C LEU A 34 0.49 10.26 -12.73
N ILE A 35 0.65 11.16 -13.70
CA ILE A 35 0.23 10.95 -15.10
C ILE A 35 0.88 9.69 -15.67
N LYS A 36 2.21 9.56 -15.55
CA LYS A 36 2.95 8.39 -16.06
C LYS A 36 2.48 7.09 -15.41
N ARG A 37 2.10 7.14 -14.13
CA ARG A 37 1.63 5.98 -13.40
C ARG A 37 0.23 5.55 -13.83
N ILE A 38 -0.68 6.50 -14.03
CA ILE A 38 -2.04 6.16 -14.47
C ILE A 38 -2.08 5.75 -15.96
N HIS A 39 -1.32 6.42 -16.81
CA HIS A 39 -1.46 6.29 -18.28
C HIS A 39 -0.28 5.58 -18.96
N GLY A 40 0.72 5.13 -18.22
CA GLY A 40 1.92 4.44 -18.73
C GLY A 40 2.89 5.29 -19.55
N SER A 41 2.43 6.39 -20.16
CA SER A 41 3.23 7.33 -20.95
C SER A 41 2.80 8.77 -20.71
N LEU A 42 3.73 9.71 -20.93
CA LEU A 42 3.36 11.12 -21.09
C LEU A 42 2.68 11.25 -22.45
N CYS A 43 1.37 11.04 -22.48
CA CYS A 43 0.59 11.18 -23.69
C CYS A 43 0.25 12.65 -23.95
N ASP A 44 0.00 12.97 -25.23
CA ASP A 44 -0.52 14.25 -25.68
C ASP A 44 -2.04 14.43 -25.43
N HIS A 45 -2.59 13.67 -24.48
CA HIS A 45 -4.00 13.77 -24.12
C HIS A 45 -4.32 15.18 -23.57
N PRO A 46 -5.51 15.74 -23.87
CA PRO A 46 -5.94 17.04 -23.34
C PRO A 46 -5.88 17.12 -21.82
N PHE A 47 -6.15 16.00 -21.12
CA PHE A 47 -5.94 15.89 -19.68
C PHE A 47 -4.47 16.14 -19.33
N CYS A 48 -3.52 15.39 -19.92
CA CYS A 48 -2.08 15.53 -19.70
C CYS A 48 -1.46 16.87 -20.13
N ARG A 49 -2.12 17.64 -20.99
CA ARG A 49 -1.67 19.00 -21.38
C ARG A 49 -2.23 20.09 -20.46
N ARG A 50 -3.50 19.98 -20.02
CA ARG A 50 -4.14 20.96 -19.11
C ARG A 50 -3.81 20.74 -17.63
N SER A 51 -3.49 19.50 -17.26
CA SER A 51 -3.23 19.10 -15.87
C SER A 51 -1.75 19.00 -15.51
N ARG A 52 -0.86 19.50 -16.39
CA ARG A 52 0.58 19.63 -16.08
C ARG A 52 0.86 20.58 -14.92
N ASP A 53 -0.04 21.52 -14.65
CA ASP A 53 0.24 22.67 -13.78
C ASP A 53 -0.66 22.77 -12.53
N ASP A 54 -1.67 21.91 -12.36
CA ASP A 54 -2.58 21.99 -11.20
C ASP A 54 -2.87 20.63 -10.54
N ALA A 55 -2.39 20.47 -9.31
CA ALA A 55 -2.59 19.28 -8.48
C ALA A 55 -4.08 19.05 -8.14
N HIS A 56 -4.87 20.12 -8.02
CA HIS A 56 -6.30 19.99 -7.73
C HIS A 56 -7.04 19.30 -8.88
N THR A 57 -6.79 19.74 -10.10
CA THR A 57 -7.38 19.14 -11.30
C THR A 57 -6.99 17.66 -11.45
N LEU A 58 -5.71 17.34 -11.24
CA LEU A 58 -5.21 15.97 -11.30
C LEU A 58 -5.88 15.05 -10.29
N ILE A 59 -5.92 15.48 -9.03
CA ILE A 59 -6.50 14.69 -7.94
C ILE A 59 -8.02 14.61 -8.13
N SER A 60 -8.68 15.69 -8.53
CA SER A 60 -10.11 15.63 -8.83
C SER A 60 -10.41 14.61 -9.92
N GLY A 61 -9.68 14.62 -11.03
CA GLY A 61 -9.85 13.63 -12.11
C GLY A 61 -9.63 12.20 -11.64
N LEU A 62 -8.59 11.95 -10.84
CA LEU A 62 -8.32 10.64 -10.23
C LEU A 62 -9.49 10.15 -9.36
N LEU A 63 -10.12 11.04 -8.60
CA LEU A 63 -11.18 10.68 -7.66
C LEU A 63 -12.57 10.59 -8.29
N SER A 64 -12.86 11.42 -9.30
CA SER A 64 -14.20 11.55 -9.89
C SER A 64 -14.40 10.81 -11.22
N SER A 65 -13.32 10.41 -11.89
CA SER A 65 -13.40 9.82 -13.23
C SER A 65 -12.81 8.42 -13.23
N GLN A 66 -13.22 7.59 -14.19
CA GLN A 66 -12.51 6.35 -14.48
C GLN A 66 -11.17 6.71 -15.12
N VAL A 67 -10.06 6.30 -14.50
CA VAL A 67 -8.71 6.61 -14.98
C VAL A 67 -7.96 5.38 -15.48
N LEU A 68 -8.31 4.19 -15.00
CA LEU A 68 -7.76 2.92 -15.48
C LEU A 68 -8.59 2.33 -16.62
N GLN A 69 -7.93 1.55 -17.49
CA GLN A 69 -8.61 0.78 -18.54
C GLN A 69 -9.56 -0.29 -17.97
N ASN A 70 -9.18 -0.88 -16.83
CA ASN A 70 -10.02 -1.81 -16.10
C ASN A 70 -10.79 -1.06 -14.99
N PRO A 71 -12.13 -0.88 -15.11
CA PRO A 71 -12.94 -0.12 -14.16
C PRO A 71 -13.10 -0.83 -12.81
N VAL A 72 -12.89 -2.14 -12.76
CA VAL A 72 -12.95 -2.93 -11.53
C VAL A 72 -11.67 -2.69 -10.69
N LEU A 73 -10.51 -2.60 -11.34
CA LEU A 73 -9.26 -2.15 -10.71
C LEU A 73 -9.31 -0.67 -10.31
N ASP A 74 -10.04 0.17 -11.06
CA ASP A 74 -10.23 1.60 -10.73
C ASP A 74 -10.98 1.77 -9.40
N ILE A 75 -11.99 0.93 -9.15
CA ILE A 75 -12.71 0.88 -7.87
C ILE A 75 -11.77 0.46 -6.73
N PHE A 76 -10.94 -0.57 -6.94
CA PHE A 76 -9.96 -0.99 -5.95
C PHE A 76 -8.98 0.14 -5.61
N LEU A 77 -8.41 0.82 -6.63
CA LEU A 77 -7.53 1.97 -6.43
C LEU A 77 -8.20 3.06 -5.58
N LYS A 78 -9.45 3.42 -5.90
CA LYS A 78 -10.19 4.45 -5.16
C LYS A 78 -10.51 4.04 -3.73
N ALA A 79 -10.75 2.75 -3.48
CA ALA A 79 -10.89 2.22 -2.12
C ALA A 79 -9.58 2.37 -1.32
N LEU A 80 -8.43 2.05 -1.93
CA LEU A 80 -7.13 2.26 -1.29
C LEU A 80 -6.87 3.75 -0.99
N ILE A 81 -7.14 4.64 -1.95
CA ILE A 81 -6.99 6.08 -1.75
C ILE A 81 -7.88 6.57 -0.61
N ARG A 82 -9.15 6.14 -0.54
CA ARG A 82 -10.03 6.45 0.59
C ARG A 82 -9.43 6.00 1.92
N ALA A 83 -8.90 4.79 1.99
CA ALA A 83 -8.32 4.25 3.21
C ALA A 83 -7.18 5.15 3.72
N GLU A 84 -6.28 5.57 2.82
CA GLU A 84 -5.21 6.52 3.15
C GLU A 84 -5.76 7.83 3.71
N ILE A 85 -6.79 8.38 3.08
CA ILE A 85 -7.43 9.65 3.47
C ILE A 85 -8.04 9.56 4.88
N ARG A 86 -8.76 8.48 5.15
CA ARG A 86 -9.36 8.24 6.46
C ARG A 86 -8.29 7.98 7.51
N PHE A 87 -7.23 7.28 7.14
CA PHE A 87 -6.08 7.05 8.00
C PHE A 87 -5.41 8.35 8.43
N ILE A 88 -5.04 9.23 7.48
CA ILE A 88 -4.37 10.50 7.80
C ILE A 88 -5.27 11.46 8.58
N SER A 89 -6.56 11.50 8.26
CA SER A 89 -7.50 12.43 8.90
C SER A 89 -7.87 12.03 10.33
N ARG A 90 -7.78 10.75 10.68
CA ARG A 90 -8.23 10.22 11.98
C ARG A 90 -7.10 9.80 12.90
N PHE A 91 -6.08 9.15 12.38
CA PHE A 91 -5.13 8.39 13.20
C PHE A 91 -3.73 8.98 13.25
N VAL A 92 -3.24 9.56 12.14
CA VAL A 92 -1.92 10.21 12.13
C VAL A 92 -1.87 11.35 13.16
N LEU A 93 -2.97 12.10 13.31
CA LEU A 93 -3.09 13.18 14.29
C LEU A 93 -2.93 12.71 15.75
N GLN A 94 -3.17 11.42 16.03
CA GLN A 94 -3.07 10.85 17.37
C GLN A 94 -1.64 10.52 17.79
N ARG A 95 -0.64 10.68 16.89
CA ARG A 95 0.80 10.47 17.16
C ARG A 95 1.14 9.12 17.81
N SER A 96 0.38 8.09 17.44
CA SER A 96 0.59 6.71 17.92
C SER A 96 1.96 6.15 17.49
N ASN A 97 2.34 5.01 18.07
CA ASN A 97 3.52 4.26 17.62
C ASN A 97 3.30 3.66 16.23
N GLU A 98 4.39 3.36 15.52
CA GLU A 98 4.38 2.86 14.13
C GLU A 98 3.51 1.62 13.97
N GLU A 99 3.66 0.66 14.87
CA GLU A 99 2.84 -0.57 14.92
C GLU A 99 1.33 -0.27 14.95
N ARG A 100 0.90 0.61 15.86
CA ARG A 100 -0.51 0.99 16.01
C ARG A 100 -1.02 1.77 14.80
N LEU A 101 -0.18 2.62 14.20
CA LEU A 101 -0.51 3.33 12.97
C LEU A 101 -0.70 2.34 11.82
N THR A 102 0.17 1.34 11.69
CA THR A 102 0.02 0.26 10.70
C THR A 102 -1.27 -0.53 10.92
N GLY A 103 -1.61 -0.88 12.16
CA GLY A 103 -2.89 -1.52 12.48
C GLY A 103 -4.09 -0.67 12.05
N ASN A 104 -4.09 0.63 12.37
CA ASN A 104 -5.16 1.55 11.96
C ASN A 104 -5.27 1.68 10.43
N LEU A 105 -4.14 1.72 9.71
CA LEU A 105 -4.13 1.76 8.25
C LEU A 105 -4.76 0.49 7.66
N VAL A 106 -4.39 -0.68 8.17
CA VAL A 106 -4.97 -1.98 7.77
C VAL A 106 -6.48 -2.00 8.01
N SER A 107 -6.96 -1.47 9.15
CA SER A 107 -8.40 -1.36 9.42
C SER A 107 -9.14 -0.41 8.47
N GLU A 108 -8.54 0.72 8.09
CA GLU A 108 -9.17 1.63 7.13
C GLU A 108 -9.14 1.08 5.69
N LEU A 109 -8.15 0.24 5.35
CA LEU A 109 -8.12 -0.51 4.09
C LEU A 109 -9.28 -1.51 4.01
N ASP A 110 -9.45 -2.31 5.05
CA ASP A 110 -10.57 -3.25 5.17
C ASP A 110 -11.92 -2.53 5.02
N ALA A 111 -12.14 -1.50 5.83
CA ALA A 111 -13.37 -0.72 5.81
C ALA A 111 -13.64 -0.08 4.44
N ALA A 112 -12.61 0.43 3.76
CA ALA A 112 -12.77 1.05 2.44
C ALA A 112 -13.10 0.02 1.35
N VAL A 113 -12.45 -1.15 1.37
CA VAL A 113 -12.74 -2.25 0.44
C VAL A 113 -14.16 -2.79 0.65
N PHE A 114 -14.55 -2.99 1.91
CA PHE A 114 -15.91 -3.41 2.26
C PHE A 114 -16.98 -2.47 1.71
N LEU A 115 -16.78 -1.15 1.85
CA LEU A 115 -17.70 -0.14 1.33
C LEU A 115 -17.73 -0.10 -0.20
N ALA A 116 -16.63 -0.43 -0.88
CA ALA A 116 -16.56 -0.46 -2.34
C ALA A 116 -17.23 -1.71 -2.95
N LYS A 117 -17.43 -2.76 -2.16
CA LYS A 117 -17.87 -4.09 -2.60
C LYS A 117 -19.16 -4.10 -3.43
N PRO A 118 -20.25 -3.37 -3.07
CA PRO A 118 -21.47 -3.35 -3.89
C PRO A 118 -21.25 -2.74 -5.28
N VAL A 119 -20.49 -1.64 -5.35
CA VAL A 119 -20.17 -0.96 -6.62
C VAL A 119 -19.26 -1.85 -7.48
N PHE A 120 -18.26 -2.48 -6.86
CA PHE A 120 -17.38 -3.45 -7.51
C PHE A 120 -18.16 -4.58 -8.17
N LYS A 121 -19.07 -5.24 -7.42
CA LYS A 121 -19.91 -6.33 -7.94
C LYS A 121 -20.77 -5.89 -9.12
N SER A 122 -21.39 -4.71 -9.02
CA SER A 122 -22.22 -4.16 -10.09
C SER A 122 -21.41 -3.93 -11.36
N VAL A 123 -20.23 -3.31 -11.24
CA VAL A 123 -19.36 -3.02 -12.39
C VAL A 123 -18.73 -4.29 -12.97
N ALA A 124 -18.38 -5.25 -12.12
CA ALA A 124 -17.90 -6.56 -12.56
C ALA A 124 -18.98 -7.32 -13.35
N ARG A 125 -20.23 -7.34 -12.88
CA ARG A 125 -21.35 -7.94 -13.62
C ARG A 125 -21.58 -7.26 -14.97
N GLU A 126 -21.50 -5.93 -15.01
CA GLU A 126 -21.64 -5.17 -16.25
C GLU A 126 -20.50 -5.46 -17.25
N ARG A 127 -19.28 -5.63 -16.77
CA ARG A 127 -18.10 -5.87 -17.62
C ARG A 127 -17.94 -7.33 -18.07
N TYR A 128 -18.17 -8.28 -17.16
CA TYR A 128 -17.84 -9.69 -17.34
C TYR A 128 -19.06 -10.60 -17.51
N GLY A 129 -20.28 -10.10 -17.28
CA GLY A 129 -21.51 -10.90 -17.29
C GLY A 129 -21.76 -11.69 -16.00
N GLU A 130 -20.87 -11.60 -15.01
CA GLU A 130 -20.97 -12.29 -13.72
C GLU A 130 -20.47 -11.42 -12.57
N GLU A 131 -20.96 -11.68 -11.35
CA GLU A 131 -20.42 -10.99 -10.18
C GLU A 131 -19.00 -11.48 -9.89
N ARG A 132 -18.14 -10.54 -9.52
CA ARG A 132 -16.82 -10.81 -8.97
C ARG A 132 -16.71 -10.18 -7.59
N GLU A 133 -15.84 -10.73 -6.76
CA GLU A 133 -15.68 -10.33 -5.36
C GLU A 133 -14.45 -9.44 -5.17
N ILE A 134 -14.54 -8.50 -4.23
CA ILE A 134 -13.40 -7.79 -3.69
C ILE A 134 -13.44 -7.93 -2.18
N ASP A 135 -12.33 -8.36 -1.60
CA ASP A 135 -12.22 -8.62 -0.18
C ASP A 135 -10.86 -8.18 0.37
N PHE A 136 -10.84 -7.87 1.65
CA PHE A 136 -9.64 -7.57 2.38
C PHE A 136 -9.62 -8.37 3.68
N TYR A 137 -8.48 -8.95 4.01
CA TYR A 137 -8.28 -9.71 5.24
C TYR A 137 -6.99 -9.25 5.90
N TYR A 138 -6.92 -9.44 7.21
CA TYR A 138 -5.67 -9.29 7.92
C TYR A 138 -5.46 -10.46 8.89
N TYR A 139 -4.21 -10.83 9.08
CA TYR A 139 -3.80 -11.83 10.04
C TYR A 139 -2.63 -11.29 10.85
N ASP A 140 -2.72 -11.34 12.18
CA ASP A 140 -1.65 -10.87 13.05
C ASP A 140 -0.69 -12.03 13.35
N LEU A 141 0.52 -11.96 12.80
CA LEU A 141 1.60 -12.91 13.10
C LEU A 141 2.56 -12.35 14.15
N SER A 142 2.26 -11.19 14.74
CA SER A 142 3.14 -10.58 15.73
C SER A 142 3.18 -11.41 17.02
N ARG A 143 4.39 -11.65 17.52
CA ARG A 143 4.65 -12.39 18.77
C ARG A 143 4.93 -11.46 19.97
N GLY A 144 4.88 -10.14 19.76
CA GLY A 144 5.19 -9.11 20.75
C GLY A 144 6.63 -9.14 21.29
N GLY A 145 6.98 -8.17 22.12
CA GLY A 145 8.23 -8.19 22.92
C GLY A 145 9.49 -7.69 22.19
N LYS A 146 10.67 -8.23 22.57
CA LYS A 146 11.99 -7.76 22.07
C LYS A 146 12.23 -8.08 20.58
N VAL A 147 11.54 -9.05 20.01
CA VAL A 147 11.75 -9.56 18.65
C VAL A 147 11.25 -8.56 17.60
N GLU A 148 10.14 -7.84 17.83
CA GLU A 148 9.60 -6.81 16.90
C GLU A 148 10.62 -5.69 16.62
N LYS A 149 11.46 -5.35 17.60
CA LYS A 149 12.47 -4.30 17.44
C LYS A 149 13.64 -4.73 16.55
N GLN A 150 13.85 -6.02 16.36
CA GLN A 150 15.02 -6.58 15.67
C GLN A 150 14.73 -6.90 14.20
N THR A 151 13.55 -7.40 13.89
CA THR A 151 13.18 -7.91 12.56
C THR A 151 12.85 -6.77 11.59
N GLY A 152 12.31 -5.66 12.10
CA GLY A 152 12.00 -4.45 11.33
C GLY A 152 10.82 -4.58 10.36
N ALA A 153 10.28 -5.77 10.10
CA ALA A 153 9.16 -5.99 9.20
C ALA A 153 7.81 -5.84 9.94
N ASP A 154 7.08 -4.75 9.69
CA ASP A 154 5.82 -4.45 10.40
C ASP A 154 4.58 -4.99 9.66
N LEU A 155 4.64 -5.07 8.33
CA LEU A 155 3.52 -5.43 7.47
C LEU A 155 4.00 -6.24 6.25
N ALA A 156 3.43 -7.41 6.03
CA ALA A 156 3.42 -8.08 4.74
C ALA A 156 2.11 -7.75 4.05
N PHE A 157 2.15 -7.48 2.74
CA PHE A 157 0.96 -7.21 1.94
C PHE A 157 0.90 -8.20 0.78
N ILE A 158 -0.14 -9.01 0.74
CA ILE A 158 -0.43 -9.97 -0.34
C ILE A 158 -1.55 -9.40 -1.20
N VAL A 159 -1.31 -9.30 -2.51
CA VAL A 159 -2.35 -8.96 -3.49
C VAL A 159 -2.63 -10.17 -4.36
N VAL A 160 -3.90 -10.54 -4.46
CA VAL A 160 -4.43 -11.55 -5.37
C VAL A 160 -5.33 -10.85 -6.38
N VAL A 161 -5.02 -10.99 -7.67
CA VAL A 161 -5.87 -10.50 -8.76
C VAL A 161 -6.25 -11.67 -9.66
N ASP A 162 -7.55 -11.91 -9.79
CA ASP A 162 -8.13 -12.99 -10.59
C ASP A 162 -9.36 -12.43 -11.34
N LEU A 163 -9.08 -11.69 -12.41
CA LEU A 163 -10.09 -11.07 -13.28
C LEU A 163 -10.03 -11.67 -14.69
N PRO A 164 -11.16 -11.86 -15.39
CA PRO A 164 -11.17 -12.52 -16.71
C PRO A 164 -10.29 -11.88 -17.78
N ASP A 165 -10.07 -10.57 -17.71
CA ASP A 165 -9.33 -9.76 -18.68
C ASP A 165 -8.01 -9.22 -18.11
N PHE A 166 -7.52 -9.80 -17.02
CA PHE A 166 -6.27 -9.42 -16.37
C PHE A 166 -5.45 -10.68 -16.05
N PRO A 167 -4.10 -10.64 -16.16
CA PRO A 167 -3.28 -11.78 -15.77
C PRO A 167 -3.55 -12.19 -14.32
N PHE A 168 -3.64 -13.50 -14.05
CA PHE A 168 -3.67 -13.97 -12.68
C PHE A 168 -2.39 -13.57 -11.95
N VAL A 169 -2.54 -12.89 -10.81
CA VAL A 169 -1.41 -12.35 -10.04
C VAL A 169 -1.58 -12.74 -8.57
N VAL A 170 -0.54 -13.33 -8.00
CA VAL A 170 -0.36 -13.41 -6.54
C VAL A 170 1.01 -12.86 -6.20
N ARG A 171 1.04 -11.75 -5.46
CA ARG A 171 2.28 -11.06 -5.10
C ARG A 171 2.30 -10.67 -3.64
N GLY A 172 3.47 -10.82 -3.02
CA GLY A 172 3.74 -10.38 -1.65
C GLY A 172 4.82 -9.30 -1.61
N VAL A 173 4.64 -8.32 -0.76
CA VAL A 173 5.65 -7.31 -0.42
C VAL A 173 5.79 -7.17 1.10
N VAL A 174 6.99 -6.83 1.56
CA VAL A 174 7.25 -6.54 2.97
C VAL A 174 7.49 -5.05 3.15
N LEU A 175 6.76 -4.45 4.08
CA LEU A 175 6.76 -3.04 4.40
C LEU A 175 7.24 -2.83 5.84
N GLN A 176 8.28 -2.02 6.00
CA GLN A 176 8.70 -1.49 7.29
C GLN A 176 8.11 -0.11 7.51
N ALA A 177 7.34 0.06 8.57
CA ALA A 177 6.72 1.34 8.90
C ALA A 177 7.71 2.28 9.59
N LYS A 178 7.71 3.55 9.21
CA LYS A 178 8.47 4.62 9.87
C LYS A 178 7.69 5.92 9.96
N LYS A 179 7.68 6.53 11.14
CA LYS A 179 7.20 7.92 11.29
C LYS A 179 8.26 8.90 10.78
N CYS A 180 7.79 10.02 10.24
CA CYS A 180 8.66 11.09 9.76
C CYS A 180 8.13 12.47 10.21
N ASP A 181 8.93 13.21 10.98
CA ASP A 181 8.64 14.59 11.42
C ASP A 181 9.93 15.31 11.90
N PRO A 182 10.55 16.17 11.09
CA PRO A 182 10.47 16.26 9.62
C PRO A 182 11.32 15.19 8.91
N SER A 183 12.01 14.35 9.69
CA SER A 183 12.87 13.27 9.20
C SER A 183 12.51 11.94 9.86
N ALA A 184 12.90 10.86 9.19
CA ALA A 184 12.83 9.49 9.70
C ALA A 184 14.24 8.93 9.85
N THR A 185 14.50 8.24 10.95
CA THR A 185 15.76 7.51 11.16
C THR A 185 15.60 6.05 10.74
N ILE A 186 16.48 5.59 9.85
CA ILE A 186 16.53 4.22 9.36
C ILE A 186 17.75 3.53 9.96
N ASN A 187 17.52 2.38 10.61
CA ASN A 187 18.56 1.55 11.17
C ASN A 187 19.14 0.63 10.08
N VAL A 188 20.47 0.64 9.93
CA VAL A 188 21.16 -0.13 8.88
C VAL A 188 20.96 -1.63 9.06
N ARG A 189 20.97 -2.13 10.30
CA ARG A 189 20.73 -3.54 10.59
C ARG A 189 19.31 -3.96 10.23
N GLN A 190 18.30 -3.17 10.59
CA GLN A 190 16.90 -3.47 10.23
C GLN A 190 16.72 -3.53 8.71
N LEU A 191 17.34 -2.59 7.99
CA LEU A 191 17.32 -2.57 6.53
C LEU A 191 17.91 -3.86 5.94
N HIS A 192 19.10 -4.27 6.41
CA HIS A 192 19.73 -5.52 5.98
C HIS A 192 18.90 -6.75 6.32
N THR A 193 18.25 -6.78 7.48
CA THR A 193 17.38 -7.89 7.88
C THR A 193 16.24 -8.04 6.89
N ILE A 194 15.54 -6.96 6.54
CA ILE A 194 14.41 -7.02 5.62
C ILE A 194 14.86 -7.33 4.19
N GLN A 195 16.02 -6.80 3.76
CA GLN A 195 16.62 -7.18 2.47
C GLN A 195 16.92 -8.68 2.40
N LYS A 196 17.41 -9.29 3.47
CA LYS A 196 17.64 -10.75 3.50
C LYS A 196 16.34 -11.55 3.44
N MET A 197 15.30 -11.07 4.11
CA MET A 197 14.00 -11.76 4.16
C MET A 197 13.24 -11.72 2.83
N SER A 198 13.32 -10.60 2.10
CA SER A 198 12.40 -10.31 1.01
C SER A 198 13.08 -9.77 -0.26
N GLN A 199 14.40 -9.59 -0.26
CA GLN A 199 15.18 -9.06 -1.39
C GLN A 199 14.54 -7.80 -1.99
N ASP A 200 14.24 -7.80 -3.30
CA ASP A 200 13.62 -6.69 -4.03
C ASP A 200 12.14 -6.47 -3.68
N ALA A 201 11.52 -7.35 -2.89
CA ALA A 201 10.14 -7.25 -2.45
C ALA A 201 9.96 -6.42 -1.16
N ALA A 202 11.02 -5.78 -0.69
CA ALA A 202 11.01 -4.96 0.51
C ALA A 202 10.94 -3.44 0.26
N ALA A 203 10.15 -2.74 1.05
CA ALA A 203 10.07 -1.28 1.05
C ALA A 203 9.85 -0.71 2.46
N TYR A 204 10.09 0.60 2.59
CA TYR A 204 9.66 1.38 3.75
C TYR A 204 8.32 2.04 3.47
N LEU A 205 7.43 2.02 4.46
CA LEU A 205 6.16 2.73 4.51
C LEU A 205 6.27 3.90 5.49
N PHE A 206 6.33 5.12 4.98
CA PHE A 206 6.49 6.32 5.78
C PHE A 206 5.15 6.97 6.09
N TYR A 207 4.98 7.35 7.37
CA TYR A 207 3.86 8.16 7.84
C TYR A 207 4.33 9.60 8.05
N ASP A 208 3.75 10.53 7.30
CA ASP A 208 3.94 11.96 7.51
C ASP A 208 3.18 12.41 8.76
N MET A 209 3.93 12.72 9.82
CA MET A 209 3.34 13.17 11.08
C MET A 209 3.27 14.70 11.17
N SER A 210 3.70 15.42 10.13
CA SER A 210 3.62 16.88 10.07
C SER A 210 2.20 17.33 9.72
N PHE A 211 1.59 18.11 10.60
CA PHE A 211 0.24 18.64 10.42
C PHE A 211 0.11 19.57 9.20
N SER A 212 1.21 20.18 8.75
CA SER A 212 1.19 21.12 7.62
C SER A 212 1.06 20.44 6.27
N SER A 213 1.54 19.21 6.13
CA SER A 213 1.49 18.45 4.87
C SER A 213 0.50 17.29 4.94
N LEU A 214 0.58 16.43 5.96
CA LEU A 214 -0.19 15.19 6.11
C LEU A 214 -0.35 14.45 4.78
N SER A 215 0.77 14.06 4.18
CA SER A 215 0.77 13.27 2.95
C SER A 215 0.16 11.88 3.16
N SER A 216 -0.30 11.27 2.09
CA SER A 216 -0.62 9.83 2.06
C SER A 216 0.57 9.01 2.56
N PRO A 217 0.34 7.80 3.12
CA PRO A 217 1.42 6.87 3.43
C PRO A 217 2.32 6.66 2.21
N MET A 218 3.61 6.96 2.35
CA MET A 218 4.56 6.98 1.25
C MET A 218 5.42 5.73 1.26
N VAL A 219 5.48 5.02 0.15
CA VAL A 219 6.30 3.81 -0.01
C VAL A 219 7.59 4.12 -0.76
N VAL A 220 8.73 3.70 -0.21
CA VAL A 220 10.05 3.80 -0.84
C VAL A 220 10.72 2.43 -0.82
N ALA A 221 11.03 1.88 -2.01
CA ALA A 221 11.75 0.63 -2.13
C ALA A 221 13.12 0.68 -1.43
N ILE A 222 13.52 -0.38 -0.74
CA ILE A 222 14.77 -0.38 0.03
C ILE A 222 16.00 -0.15 -0.87
N SER A 223 15.97 -0.62 -2.12
CA SER A 223 17.03 -0.40 -3.11
C SER A 223 17.38 1.07 -3.34
N ARG A 224 16.45 2.00 -3.03
CA ARG A 224 16.69 3.46 -3.10
C ARG A 224 17.58 4.00 -1.98
N PHE A 225 17.85 3.22 -0.94
CA PHE A 225 18.67 3.61 0.19
C PHE A 225 20.10 3.06 0.15
N GLN A 226 20.47 2.30 -0.89
CA GLN A 226 21.74 1.60 -0.95
C GLN A 226 22.95 2.53 -0.75
N SER A 227 22.98 3.68 -1.43
CA SER A 227 24.07 4.65 -1.28
C SER A 227 24.17 5.25 0.13
N LYS A 228 23.04 5.41 0.83
CA LYS A 228 23.00 5.90 2.21
C LYS A 228 23.45 4.83 3.20
N VAL A 229 23.18 3.57 2.91
CA VAL A 229 23.68 2.42 3.69
C VAL A 229 25.20 2.36 3.58
N GLU A 230 25.74 2.39 2.36
CA GLU A 230 27.19 2.36 2.10
C GLU A 230 27.90 3.54 2.79
N GLU A 231 27.32 4.74 2.74
CA GLU A 231 27.84 5.91 3.45
C GLU A 231 27.83 5.70 4.97
N ALA A 232 26.72 5.21 5.53
CA ALA A 232 26.61 4.95 6.96
C ALA A 232 27.66 3.94 7.43
N GLU A 233 27.82 2.83 6.70
CA GLU A 233 28.81 1.78 7.00
C GLU A 233 30.25 2.29 6.90
N LYS A 234 30.56 3.07 5.86
CA LYS A 234 31.88 3.70 5.70
C LYS A 234 32.28 4.56 6.91
N TYR A 235 31.31 5.22 7.52
CA TYR A 235 31.51 6.05 8.73
C TYR A 235 31.11 5.36 10.03
N THR A 236 30.94 4.02 10.01
CA THR A 236 30.60 3.20 11.19
C THR A 236 29.33 3.68 11.93
N LYS A 237 28.37 4.24 11.19
CA LYS A 237 27.08 4.67 11.70
C LYS A 237 26.08 3.52 11.62
N ASN A 238 25.35 3.29 12.72
CA ASN A 238 24.30 2.26 12.79
C ASN A 238 22.97 2.70 12.16
N SER A 239 22.87 3.96 11.73
CA SER A 239 21.65 4.53 11.16
C SER A 239 21.95 5.76 10.29
N PHE A 240 20.98 6.13 9.47
CA PHE A 240 20.97 7.37 8.70
C PHE A 240 19.58 8.01 8.75
N SER A 241 19.50 9.31 8.45
CA SER A 241 18.23 10.05 8.42
C SER A 241 17.79 10.36 6.99
N VAL A 242 16.49 10.32 6.76
CA VAL A 242 15.84 10.70 5.50
C VAL A 242 14.82 11.79 5.78
N GLN A 243 14.93 12.91 5.09
CA GLN A 243 14.01 14.05 5.20
C GLN A 243 12.70 13.77 4.45
N MET A 244 11.59 14.34 4.92
CA MET A 244 10.28 14.21 4.27
C MET A 244 10.30 14.60 2.79
N GLU A 245 10.99 15.67 2.43
CA GLU A 245 11.11 16.11 1.03
C GLU A 245 11.72 15.02 0.14
N ASN A 246 12.77 14.35 0.63
CA ASN A 246 13.39 13.22 -0.08
C ASN A 246 12.44 12.02 -0.15
N ILE A 247 11.60 11.79 0.87
CA ILE A 247 10.59 10.73 0.86
C ILE A 247 9.52 11.04 -0.21
N LEU A 248 9.07 12.29 -0.33
CA LEU A 248 8.13 12.69 -1.37
C LEU A 248 8.71 12.58 -2.78
N ASP A 249 10.01 12.85 -2.95
CA ASP A 249 10.67 12.76 -4.25
C ASP A 249 11.01 11.32 -4.66
N LEU A 250 11.41 10.47 -3.70
CA LEU A 250 11.77 9.07 -3.97
C LEU A 250 10.55 8.14 -3.95
N GLY A 251 9.57 8.44 -3.12
CA GLY A 251 8.44 7.56 -2.80
C GLY A 251 7.22 7.73 -3.69
N VAL A 252 6.24 6.87 -3.39
CA VAL A 252 4.95 6.76 -4.07
C VAL A 252 3.86 6.52 -3.02
N PRO A 253 2.67 7.15 -3.11
CA PRO A 253 1.54 6.81 -2.25
C PRO A 253 1.23 5.30 -2.29
N LEU A 254 0.89 4.70 -1.14
CA LEU A 254 0.67 3.25 -1.00
C LEU A 254 -0.30 2.67 -2.04
N SER A 255 -1.42 3.33 -2.28
CA SER A 255 -2.45 2.99 -3.27
C SER A 255 -1.88 2.85 -4.67
N LEU A 256 -1.09 3.84 -5.11
CA LEU A 256 -0.40 3.82 -6.40
C LEU A 256 0.76 2.83 -6.42
N PHE A 257 1.43 2.60 -5.30
CA PHE A 257 2.49 1.59 -5.20
C PHE A 257 1.92 0.18 -5.38
N LEU A 258 0.84 -0.15 -4.68
CA LEU A 258 0.18 -1.46 -4.78
C LEU A 258 -0.37 -1.72 -6.19
N LEU A 259 -1.03 -0.73 -6.80
CA LEU A 259 -1.55 -0.89 -8.16
C LEU A 259 -0.44 -0.94 -9.21
N GLU A 260 0.43 0.06 -9.24
CA GLU A 260 1.36 0.21 -10.37
C GLU A 260 2.65 -0.56 -10.19
N ASP A 261 3.26 -0.51 -9.01
CA ASP A 261 4.54 -1.18 -8.80
C ASP A 261 4.33 -2.66 -8.50
N VAL A 262 3.37 -3.03 -7.63
CA VAL A 262 3.14 -4.44 -7.29
C VAL A 262 2.31 -5.16 -8.37
N ILE A 263 1.10 -4.70 -8.69
CA ILE A 263 0.22 -5.42 -9.62
C ILE A 263 0.72 -5.32 -11.08
N HIS A 264 0.97 -4.11 -11.60
CA HIS A 264 1.31 -3.94 -13.02
C HIS A 264 2.78 -4.20 -13.37
N LYS A 265 3.74 -3.60 -12.65
CA LYS A 265 5.18 -3.75 -12.94
C LYS A 265 5.80 -4.99 -12.33
N GLY A 266 5.10 -5.60 -11.38
CA GLY A 266 5.52 -6.84 -10.77
C GLY A 266 6.68 -6.72 -9.78
N MET A 267 6.74 -5.63 -9.03
CA MET A 267 7.51 -5.55 -7.81
C MET A 267 6.93 -6.52 -6.77
N GLY A 268 7.78 -7.09 -5.93
CA GLY A 268 7.37 -8.08 -4.94
C GLY A 268 7.75 -9.51 -5.33
N THR A 269 7.51 -10.43 -4.40
CA THR A 269 7.68 -11.87 -4.65
C THR A 269 6.43 -12.39 -5.33
N THR A 270 6.58 -13.02 -6.49
CA THR A 270 5.49 -13.70 -7.19
C THR A 270 5.30 -15.10 -6.62
N TYR A 271 4.05 -15.49 -6.40
CA TYR A 271 3.66 -16.80 -5.92
C TYR A 271 2.73 -17.48 -6.92
N SER A 272 2.68 -18.82 -6.87
CA SER A 272 1.78 -19.61 -7.74
C SER A 272 0.34 -19.62 -7.25
N SER A 273 0.12 -19.40 -5.96
CA SER A 273 -1.20 -19.39 -5.32
C SER A 273 -1.20 -18.55 -4.05
N PHE A 274 -2.39 -18.20 -3.55
CA PHE A 274 -2.52 -17.49 -2.29
C PHE A 274 -1.97 -18.32 -1.11
N GLU A 275 -2.22 -19.64 -1.08
CA GLU A 275 -1.73 -20.54 -0.03
C GLU A 275 -0.20 -20.57 0.02
N SER A 276 0.47 -20.59 -1.14
CA SER A 276 1.93 -20.53 -1.19
C SER A 276 2.47 -19.19 -0.68
N ALA A 277 1.79 -18.08 -0.97
CA ALA A 277 2.14 -16.76 -0.45
C ALA A 277 1.94 -16.68 1.07
N PHE A 278 0.76 -17.05 1.56
CA PHE A 278 0.43 -17.00 2.99
C PHE A 278 1.30 -17.96 3.80
N GLY A 279 1.50 -19.18 3.30
CA GLY A 279 2.38 -20.18 3.92
C GLY A 279 3.83 -19.72 4.01
N CYS A 280 4.32 -18.94 3.04
CA CYS A 280 5.64 -18.33 3.12
C CYS A 280 5.76 -17.39 4.33
N PHE A 281 4.83 -16.45 4.50
CA PHE A 281 4.85 -15.53 5.65
C PHE A 281 4.60 -16.24 6.99
N LEU A 282 3.73 -17.24 7.01
CA LEU A 282 3.49 -18.06 8.19
C LEU A 282 4.77 -18.81 8.61
N ASN A 283 5.48 -19.42 7.66
CA ASN A 283 6.75 -20.10 7.92
C ASN A 283 7.83 -19.12 8.41
N LEU A 284 7.92 -17.94 7.80
CA LEU A 284 8.84 -16.88 8.23
C LEU A 284 8.55 -16.40 9.66
N ALA A 285 7.31 -16.46 10.12
CA ALA A 285 6.93 -16.15 11.50
C ALA A 285 7.14 -17.33 12.46
N ILE A 286 7.03 -18.58 11.99
CA ILE A 286 7.12 -19.77 12.83
C ILE A 286 8.55 -20.20 13.13
N GLN A 287 9.47 -20.13 12.18
CA GLN A 287 10.84 -20.62 12.32
C GLN A 287 11.57 -19.96 13.51
N GLN A 288 11.64 -20.69 14.63
CA GLN A 288 12.14 -20.21 15.93
C GLN A 288 13.66 -19.95 15.95
N ASP A 289 14.41 -20.49 14.99
CA ASP A 289 15.87 -20.43 14.95
C ASP A 289 16.42 -19.16 14.28
N PHE A 290 15.56 -18.27 13.78
CA PHE A 290 15.99 -17.00 13.21
C PHE A 290 15.63 -15.82 14.13
N PRO A 291 16.60 -15.19 14.81
CA PRO A 291 16.37 -13.94 15.54
C PRO A 291 15.92 -12.77 14.63
N ASP A 292 15.87 -13.00 13.32
CA ASP A 292 15.55 -12.07 12.24
C ASP A 292 14.29 -12.50 11.43
N GLY A 293 13.42 -13.37 11.96
CA GLY A 293 12.19 -13.85 11.29
C GLY A 293 11.11 -12.77 11.06
N PHE A 294 10.07 -13.05 10.26
CA PHE A 294 8.97 -12.09 10.06
C PHE A 294 8.13 -11.98 11.33
N ASN A 295 7.90 -10.75 11.80
CA ASN A 295 7.15 -10.50 13.03
C ASN A 295 6.28 -9.25 12.85
N GLY A 296 5.14 -9.43 12.20
CA GLY A 296 4.25 -8.34 11.84
C GLY A 296 2.89 -8.83 11.37
N ARG A 297 2.15 -7.95 10.71
CA ARG A 297 0.80 -8.24 10.21
C ARG A 297 0.86 -8.67 8.76
N VAL A 298 -0.02 -9.58 8.35
CA VAL A 298 -0.21 -9.93 6.93
C VAL A 298 -1.55 -9.34 6.50
N ALA A 299 -1.51 -8.31 5.67
CA ALA A 299 -2.67 -7.77 4.98
C ALA A 299 -2.84 -8.48 3.63
N ILE A 300 -4.07 -8.78 3.27
CA ILE A 300 -4.41 -9.55 2.07
C ILE A 300 -5.52 -8.81 1.34
N ALA A 301 -5.29 -8.42 0.10
CA ALA A 301 -6.31 -7.89 -0.79
C ALA A 301 -6.60 -8.93 -1.89
N SER A 302 -7.87 -9.29 -2.04
CA SER A 302 -8.34 -10.16 -3.11
C SER A 302 -9.23 -9.37 -4.06
N VAL A 303 -8.91 -9.41 -5.35
CA VAL A 303 -9.61 -8.67 -6.40
C VAL A 303 -10.02 -9.67 -7.48
N GLY A 304 -11.32 -9.91 -7.61
CA GLY A 304 -11.90 -10.80 -8.62
C GLY A 304 -12.29 -12.19 -8.11
N ARG A 305 -11.84 -12.57 -6.90
CA ARG A 305 -12.14 -13.86 -6.29
C ARG A 305 -12.35 -13.72 -4.79
N ARG A 306 -13.29 -14.50 -4.24
CA ARG A 306 -13.46 -14.63 -2.79
C ARG A 306 -12.33 -15.49 -2.25
N ILE A 307 -11.70 -15.05 -1.17
CA ILE A 307 -10.78 -15.90 -0.40
C ILE A 307 -11.43 -16.07 0.96
N SER A 308 -11.62 -17.30 1.43
CA SER A 308 -12.11 -17.56 2.79
C SER A 308 -10.96 -18.11 3.63
N LEU A 309 -10.63 -17.39 4.71
CA LEU A 309 -9.70 -17.86 5.73
C LEU A 309 -10.51 -18.56 6.82
N ILE A 310 -10.42 -19.89 6.88
CA ILE A 310 -11.14 -20.71 7.85
C ILE A 310 -10.16 -21.13 8.95
N PRO A 311 -10.46 -20.91 10.23
CA PRO A 311 -9.64 -21.45 11.33
C PRO A 311 -9.56 -22.97 11.22
N GLY A 312 -8.35 -23.50 11.14
CA GLY A 312 -8.08 -24.93 11.11
C GLY A 312 -8.20 -25.59 12.48
N PRO A 313 -8.47 -26.89 12.53
CA PRO A 313 -8.70 -27.63 13.77
C PRO A 313 -7.50 -27.65 14.73
N GLU A 314 -6.28 -27.41 14.23
CA GLU A 314 -5.04 -27.37 15.02
C GLU A 314 -4.52 -25.94 15.28
N GLY A 315 -5.35 -24.91 15.07
CA GLY A 315 -4.93 -23.51 15.20
C GLY A 315 -4.17 -22.96 13.99
N GLY A 316 -4.15 -23.70 12.87
CA GLY A 316 -3.73 -23.21 11.56
C GLY A 316 -4.83 -22.41 10.85
N VAL A 317 -4.57 -21.94 9.63
CA VAL A 317 -5.57 -21.31 8.75
C VAL A 317 -5.72 -22.16 7.50
N HIS A 318 -6.94 -22.66 7.24
CA HIS A 318 -7.33 -23.21 5.96
C HIS A 318 -7.76 -22.09 5.03
N VAL A 319 -7.39 -22.22 3.77
CA VAL A 319 -7.79 -21.29 2.72
C VAL A 319 -8.74 -22.03 1.79
N GLU A 320 -9.92 -21.45 1.58
CA GLU A 320 -10.76 -21.78 0.43
C GLU A 320 -10.70 -20.63 -0.57
N VAL A 321 -10.38 -20.94 -1.82
CA VAL A 321 -10.27 -19.99 -2.94
C VAL A 321 -11.30 -20.32 -3.99
#